data_AF-A0A1F9Q526-F1
#
_entry.id   AF-A0A1F9Q526-F1
#
_cell.length_a   1.000
_cell.length_b   1.000
_cell.length_c   1.000
_cell.angle_alpha   90.00
_cell.angle_beta   90.00
_cell.angle_gamma   90.00
#
_symmetry.space_group_name_H-M   'P 1'
#
loop_
_entity.id
_entity.type
_entity.pdbx_description
1 polymer ?
#
loop_
_entity_poly.entity_id
_entity_poly.type
_entity_poly.pdbx_seq_one_letter_code
_entity_poly.pdbx_strand_id
1 'polypeptide(L)'
;MNLLHLLLKPSARRFFEEADTLPGFTTASKLHGYIYLRWPYFYISMATGEHPLARGLMRLSRLLDRLRPSRVEARRKARRALKASGGIRYADTYHGKVLPTEEATRLVKIGREVTLTAPESVVPYQLARDIVLKNPDHIVVFDCPCRAARKNPCSPMDVCLVMGEPFASLVLEHNGKRARRISVDEAADILKAEHARGHVHHAFFKDVALGRFYAICNCCGCCCGAMAAQRNGVDMLASSGFVAQVDAEACVGCGNCVQFCQFGALKARDRALQIKSARCMGCGACVSKCPKQALSLRADPSRGMPLLVEELEKYASGGQSIL
;
A
#
# COMPACT_ATOMS: atom_id res chain seq x y z
N MET A 1 -2.88 -35.91 -0.62
CA MET A 1 -2.70 -34.81 -1.59
C MET A 1 -4.03 -34.58 -2.30
N ASN A 2 -4.63 -33.40 -2.17
CA ASN A 2 -5.98 -33.12 -2.69
C ASN A 2 -5.93 -33.03 -4.23
N LEU A 3 -6.80 -33.77 -4.95
CA LEU A 3 -6.84 -33.88 -6.42
C LEU A 3 -6.91 -32.51 -7.11
N LEU A 4 -7.48 -31.51 -6.42
CA LEU A 4 -7.56 -30.12 -6.88
C LEU A 4 -6.18 -29.47 -7.10
N HIS A 5 -5.15 -29.86 -6.32
CA HIS A 5 -3.80 -29.31 -6.47
C HIS A 5 -3.18 -29.69 -7.81
N LEU A 6 -3.49 -30.87 -8.37
CA LEU A 6 -2.94 -31.31 -9.66
C LEU A 6 -3.43 -30.47 -10.84
N LEU A 7 -4.57 -29.80 -10.72
CA LEU A 7 -5.12 -28.90 -11.74
C LEU A 7 -4.59 -27.46 -11.63
N LEU A 8 -4.01 -27.11 -10.48
CA LEU A 8 -3.42 -25.79 -10.26
C LEU A 8 -2.05 -25.70 -10.92
N LYS A 9 -1.71 -24.52 -11.44
CA LYS A 9 -0.35 -24.24 -11.91
C LYS A 9 0.65 -24.23 -10.72
N PRO A 10 1.96 -24.45 -10.95
CA PRO A 10 2.95 -24.57 -9.87
C PRO A 10 2.99 -23.39 -8.89
N SER A 11 2.84 -22.14 -9.35
CA SER A 11 2.87 -20.99 -8.43
C SER A 11 1.64 -20.94 -7.52
N ALA A 12 0.47 -21.34 -8.04
CA ALA A 12 -0.76 -21.45 -7.27
C ALA A 12 -0.64 -22.54 -6.21
N ARG A 13 -0.08 -23.71 -6.54
CA ARG A 13 0.17 -24.78 -5.56
C ARG A 13 1.04 -24.29 -4.40
N ARG A 14 2.16 -23.63 -4.69
CA ARG A 14 3.05 -23.06 -3.66
C ARG A 14 2.34 -22.05 -2.76
N PHE A 15 1.48 -21.20 -3.32
CA PHE A 15 0.65 -20.29 -2.52
C PHE A 15 -0.27 -21.05 -1.56
N PHE A 16 -0.99 -22.08 -2.03
CA PHE A 16 -1.89 -22.86 -1.16
C PHE A 16 -1.13 -23.68 -0.13
N GLU A 17 -0.02 -24.31 -0.52
CA GLU A 17 0.86 -25.07 0.39
C GLU A 17 1.38 -24.20 1.52
N GLU A 18 1.85 -22.99 1.22
CA GLU A 18 2.28 -22.06 2.27
C GLU A 18 1.10 -21.60 3.12
N ALA A 19 -0.04 -21.30 2.50
CA ALA A 19 -1.24 -20.91 3.23
C ALA A 19 -1.77 -22.02 4.16
N ASP A 20 -1.55 -23.29 3.83
CA ASP A 20 -1.92 -24.44 4.66
C ASP A 20 -1.07 -24.53 5.93
N THR A 21 0.14 -23.95 5.94
CA THR A 21 1.01 -23.92 7.13
C THR A 21 0.65 -22.82 8.13
N LEU A 22 -0.20 -21.87 7.75
CA LEU A 22 -0.51 -20.69 8.57
C LEU A 22 -1.67 -20.97 9.55
N PRO A 23 -1.44 -20.85 10.88
CA PRO A 23 -2.48 -21.01 11.88
C PRO A 23 -3.64 -20.02 11.65
N GLY A 24 -4.88 -20.51 11.69
CA GLY A 24 -6.08 -19.66 11.54
C GLY A 24 -6.37 -19.20 10.11
N PHE A 25 -5.57 -19.58 9.11
CA PHE A 25 -5.79 -19.19 7.72
C PHE A 25 -6.85 -20.08 7.06
N THR A 26 -8.09 -19.56 6.99
CA THR A 26 -9.26 -20.33 6.54
C THR A 26 -9.23 -20.66 5.04
N THR A 27 -9.98 -21.69 4.62
CA THR A 27 -10.18 -22.00 3.19
C THR A 27 -10.76 -20.83 2.40
N ALA A 28 -11.64 -20.04 3.02
CA ALA A 28 -12.18 -18.82 2.40
C ALA A 28 -11.08 -17.78 2.17
N SER A 29 -10.19 -17.56 3.15
CA SER A 29 -9.04 -16.65 3.02
C SER A 29 -8.07 -17.10 1.93
N LYS A 30 -7.81 -18.42 1.84
CA LYS A 30 -6.98 -19.03 0.77
C LYS A 30 -7.56 -18.74 -0.62
N LEU A 31 -8.84 -19.05 -0.81
CA LEU A 31 -9.51 -18.83 -2.08
C LEU A 31 -9.55 -17.35 -2.45
N HIS A 32 -9.84 -16.48 -1.47
CA HIS A 32 -9.86 -15.03 -1.67
C HIS A 32 -8.47 -14.49 -2.04
N GLY A 33 -7.41 -14.94 -1.37
CA GLY A 33 -6.03 -14.58 -1.69
C GLY A 33 -5.62 -14.99 -3.10
N TYR A 34 -5.94 -16.23 -3.48
CA TYR A 34 -5.71 -16.74 -4.83
C TYR A 34 -6.47 -15.93 -5.89
N ILE A 35 -7.78 -15.68 -5.68
CA ILE A 35 -8.59 -14.86 -6.59
C ILE A 35 -8.01 -13.45 -6.72
N TYR A 36 -7.61 -12.85 -5.59
CA TYR A 36 -7.06 -11.51 -5.54
C TYR A 36 -5.78 -11.38 -6.37
N LEU A 37 -4.84 -12.31 -6.21
CA LEU A 37 -3.54 -12.27 -6.89
C LEU A 37 -3.62 -12.75 -8.34
N ARG A 38 -4.57 -13.64 -8.66
CA ARG A 38 -4.81 -14.14 -10.02
C ARG A 38 -5.58 -13.16 -10.90
N TRP A 39 -6.56 -12.44 -10.35
CA TRP A 39 -7.40 -11.49 -11.10
C TRP A 39 -7.40 -10.09 -10.47
N PRO A 40 -6.22 -9.45 -10.30
CA PRO A 40 -6.12 -8.18 -9.61
C PRO A 40 -6.87 -7.04 -10.33
N TYR A 41 -6.92 -7.04 -11.67
CA TYR A 41 -7.64 -6.01 -12.45
C TYR A 41 -9.14 -6.05 -12.24
N PHE A 42 -9.74 -7.24 -12.29
CA PHE A 42 -11.15 -7.42 -12.00
C PHE A 42 -11.44 -7.06 -10.54
N TYR A 43 -10.64 -7.59 -9.61
CA TYR A 43 -10.81 -7.33 -8.18
C TYR A 43 -10.75 -5.83 -7.85
N ILE A 44 -9.73 -5.13 -8.35
CA ILE A 44 -9.53 -3.70 -8.08
C ILE A 44 -10.59 -2.86 -8.78
N SER A 45 -10.95 -3.15 -10.04
CA SER A 45 -12.02 -2.40 -10.72
C SER A 45 -13.39 -2.59 -10.04
N MET A 46 -13.67 -3.76 -9.46
CA MET A 46 -14.85 -3.99 -8.63
C MET A 46 -14.77 -3.17 -7.33
N ALA A 47 -13.64 -3.22 -6.62
CA ALA A 47 -13.44 -2.53 -5.35
C ALA A 47 -13.47 -1.00 -5.46
N THR A 48 -12.97 -0.43 -6.57
CA THR A 48 -13.02 1.00 -6.84
C THR A 48 -14.34 1.46 -7.42
N GLY A 49 -15.25 0.53 -7.74
CA GLY A 49 -16.55 0.83 -8.34
C GLY A 49 -16.49 1.21 -9.82
N GLU A 50 -15.34 1.00 -10.48
CA GLU A 50 -15.15 1.33 -11.90
C GLU A 50 -15.72 0.26 -12.83
N HIS A 51 -15.80 -0.99 -12.35
CA HIS A 51 -16.36 -2.09 -13.13
C HIS A 51 -17.87 -1.91 -13.36
N PRO A 52 -18.42 -2.20 -14.56
CA PRO A 52 -19.85 -2.06 -14.86
C PRO A 52 -20.77 -2.76 -13.85
N LEU A 53 -20.42 -3.97 -13.41
CA LEU A 53 -21.17 -4.71 -12.39
C LEU A 53 -21.20 -3.96 -11.05
N ALA A 54 -20.05 -3.43 -10.60
CA ALA A 54 -19.98 -2.66 -9.38
C ALA A 54 -20.82 -1.38 -9.46
N ARG A 55 -20.82 -0.69 -10.62
CA ARG A 55 -21.70 0.48 -10.85
C ARG A 55 -23.18 0.12 -10.75
N GLY A 56 -23.59 -1.01 -11.33
CA GLY A 56 -24.94 -1.53 -11.23
C GLY A 56 -25.35 -1.82 -9.77
N LEU A 57 -24.50 -2.55 -9.04
CA LEU A 57 -24.71 -2.88 -7.63
C LEU A 57 -24.81 -1.62 -6.75
N MET A 58 -23.96 -0.61 -7.00
CA MET A 58 -24.04 0.66 -6.26
C MET A 58 -25.33 1.43 -6.55
N ARG A 59 -25.81 1.46 -7.80
CA ARG A 59 -27.10 2.07 -8.15
C ARG A 59 -28.26 1.37 -7.43
N LEU A 60 -28.26 0.05 -7.42
CA LEU A 60 -29.24 -0.75 -6.70
C LEU A 60 -29.18 -0.50 -5.18
N SER A 61 -27.98 -0.47 -4.59
CA SER A 61 -27.83 -0.17 -3.16
C SER A 61 -28.38 1.22 -2.83
N ARG A 62 -28.10 2.25 -3.64
CA ARG A 62 -28.63 3.60 -3.43
C ARG A 62 -30.15 3.66 -3.53
N LEU A 63 -30.73 2.91 -4.47
CA LEU A 63 -32.19 2.79 -4.58
C LEU A 63 -32.77 2.15 -3.31
N LEU A 64 -32.19 1.04 -2.86
CA LEU A 64 -32.61 0.36 -1.63
C LEU A 64 -32.43 1.24 -0.38
N ASP A 65 -31.36 2.01 -0.32
CA ASP A 65 -31.09 2.93 0.79
C ASP A 65 -32.09 4.09 0.81
N ARG A 66 -32.58 4.56 -0.36
CA ARG A 66 -33.68 5.53 -0.46
C ARG A 66 -35.02 4.92 -0.01
N LEU A 67 -35.29 3.68 -0.40
CA LEU A 67 -36.53 2.99 -0.03
C LEU A 67 -36.56 2.55 1.44
N ARG A 68 -35.40 2.40 2.08
CA ARG A 68 -35.27 1.98 3.48
C ARG A 68 -34.22 2.80 4.24
N PRO A 69 -34.53 4.05 4.64
CA PRO A 69 -33.60 4.91 5.36
C PRO A 69 -33.06 4.31 6.67
N SER A 70 -33.88 3.50 7.36
CA SER A 70 -33.50 2.77 8.58
C SER A 70 -32.29 1.85 8.39
N ARG A 71 -32.07 1.35 7.16
CA ARG A 71 -30.90 0.52 6.81
C ARG A 71 -29.59 1.32 6.83
N VAL A 72 -29.64 2.57 6.40
CA VAL A 72 -28.48 3.48 6.39
C VAL A 72 -28.07 3.80 7.82
N GLU A 73 -29.04 4.09 8.66
CA GLU A 73 -28.82 4.41 10.07
C GLU A 73 -28.27 3.21 10.85
N ALA A 74 -28.81 2.01 10.62
CA ALA A 74 -28.28 0.77 11.19
C ALA A 74 -26.82 0.52 10.78
N ARG A 75 -26.48 0.70 9.49
CA ARG A 75 -25.09 0.57 9.01
C ARG A 75 -24.15 1.59 9.67
N ARG A 76 -24.60 2.84 9.86
CA ARG A 76 -23.81 3.89 10.51
C ARG A 76 -23.58 3.57 11.99
N LYS A 77 -24.61 3.08 12.69
CA LYS A 77 -24.53 2.63 14.09
C LYS A 77 -23.56 1.45 14.23
N ALA A 78 -23.66 0.44 13.36
CA ALA A 78 -22.75 -0.70 13.35
C ALA A 78 -21.28 -0.29 13.13
N ARG A 79 -21.00 0.62 12.18
CA ARG A 79 -19.64 1.14 11.96
C ARG A 79 -19.10 1.91 13.17
N ARG A 80 -19.93 2.71 13.84
CA ARG A 80 -19.53 3.42 15.07
C ARG A 80 -19.24 2.45 16.21
N ALA A 81 -20.08 1.44 16.39
CA ALA A 81 -19.90 0.40 17.40
C ALA A 81 -18.60 -0.38 17.16
N LEU A 82 -18.33 -0.82 15.92
CA LEU A 82 -17.09 -1.52 15.56
C LEU A 82 -15.84 -0.67 15.84
N LYS A 83 -15.91 0.64 15.57
CA LYS A 83 -14.81 1.58 15.89
C LYS A 83 -14.60 1.73 17.40
N ALA A 84 -15.68 1.81 18.18
CA ALA A 84 -15.60 1.97 19.62
C ALA A 84 -15.11 0.70 20.33
N SER A 85 -15.42 -0.49 19.79
CA SER A 85 -15.02 -1.77 20.36
C SER A 85 -13.62 -2.23 19.96
N GLY A 86 -12.89 -1.44 19.14
CA GLY A 86 -11.59 -1.85 18.61
C GLY A 86 -11.63 -3.11 17.75
N GLY A 87 -12.78 -3.44 17.14
CA GLY A 87 -12.92 -4.64 16.31
C GLY A 87 -12.26 -4.47 14.94
N ILE A 88 -11.95 -5.60 14.28
CA ILE A 88 -11.30 -5.63 12.97
C ILE A 88 -12.11 -4.81 11.95
N ARG A 89 -11.51 -3.73 11.44
CA ARG A 89 -12.09 -2.88 10.40
C ARG A 89 -11.65 -3.36 9.03
N TYR A 90 -12.36 -2.90 8.01
CA TYR A 90 -11.97 -3.13 6.62
C TYR A 90 -10.54 -2.65 6.29
N ALA A 91 -10.06 -1.59 6.94
CA ALA A 91 -8.70 -1.11 6.76
C ALA A 91 -7.65 -2.04 7.38
N ASP A 92 -8.02 -2.84 8.38
CA ASP A 92 -7.09 -3.77 9.02
C ASP A 92 -6.79 -4.98 8.11
N THR A 93 -7.66 -5.30 7.13
CA THR A 93 -7.45 -6.42 6.20
C THR A 93 -6.58 -6.07 4.99
N TYR A 94 -6.52 -4.80 4.60
CA TYR A 94 -5.66 -4.32 3.52
C TYR A 94 -5.21 -2.90 3.79
N HIS A 95 -3.91 -2.70 3.87
CA HIS A 95 -3.36 -1.38 4.12
C HIS A 95 -1.96 -1.21 3.55
N GLY A 96 -1.61 0.06 3.33
CA GLY A 96 -0.28 0.46 2.89
C GLY A 96 0.40 1.32 3.94
N LYS A 97 1.67 1.05 4.23
CA LYS A 97 2.54 1.97 4.94
C LYS A 97 3.23 2.88 3.92
N VAL A 98 3.04 4.19 4.04
CA VAL A 98 3.75 5.16 3.19
C VAL A 98 5.25 5.06 3.47
N LEU A 99 6.08 5.10 2.42
CA LEU A 99 7.53 5.07 2.53
C LEU A 99 8.18 6.28 1.85
N PRO A 100 9.17 6.93 2.49
CA PRO A 100 10.15 7.75 1.78
C PRO A 100 10.89 6.89 0.73
N THR A 101 11.35 7.52 -0.35
CA THR A 101 12.01 6.84 -1.47
C THR A 101 13.25 6.06 -1.05
N GLU A 102 14.01 6.59 -0.09
CA GLU A 102 15.20 5.92 0.43
C GLU A 102 14.84 4.60 1.12
N GLU A 103 13.85 4.60 2.03
CA GLU A 103 13.39 3.38 2.69
C GLU A 103 12.77 2.38 1.71
N ALA A 104 11.99 2.85 0.73
CA ALA A 104 11.47 1.97 -0.33
C ALA A 104 12.61 1.33 -1.14
N THR A 105 13.67 2.09 -1.43
CA THR A 105 14.85 1.60 -2.16
C THR A 105 15.65 0.60 -1.34
N ARG A 106 15.79 0.83 -0.04
CA ARG A 106 16.43 -0.13 0.89
C ARG A 106 15.61 -1.42 0.97
N LEU A 107 14.28 -1.32 1.01
CA LEU A 107 13.40 -2.49 1.12
C LEU A 107 13.52 -3.43 -0.09
N VAL A 108 13.61 -2.89 -1.31
CA VAL A 108 13.85 -3.71 -2.52
C VAL A 108 15.26 -4.29 -2.60
N LYS A 109 16.20 -3.74 -1.83
CA LYS A 109 17.61 -4.16 -1.79
C LYS A 109 17.93 -5.16 -0.68
N ILE A 110 16.96 -5.56 0.13
CA ILE A 110 17.16 -6.61 1.12
C ILE A 110 17.65 -7.88 0.39
N GLY A 111 18.89 -8.29 0.63
CA GLY A 111 19.52 -9.42 -0.07
C GLY A 111 19.37 -10.77 0.63
N ARG A 112 18.57 -10.84 1.70
CA ARG A 112 18.38 -12.03 2.53
C ARG A 112 16.93 -12.25 2.91
N GLU A 113 16.59 -13.46 3.30
CA GLU A 113 15.26 -13.73 3.82
C GLU A 113 15.04 -13.01 5.16
N VAL A 114 13.82 -12.51 5.33
CA VAL A 114 13.39 -11.83 6.56
C VAL A 114 12.09 -12.48 7.01
N THR A 115 11.96 -12.72 8.31
CA THR A 115 10.72 -13.18 8.94
C THR A 115 10.59 -12.47 10.28
N LEU A 116 9.66 -11.52 10.36
CA LEU A 116 9.34 -10.82 11.60
C LEU A 116 7.91 -10.28 11.58
N THR A 117 7.38 -9.98 12.77
CA THR A 117 6.11 -9.30 12.94
C THR A 117 6.38 -7.85 13.30
N ALA A 118 5.97 -6.90 12.45
CA ALA A 118 6.18 -5.49 12.73
C ALA A 118 5.31 -5.04 13.92
N PRO A 119 5.84 -4.21 14.85
CA PRO A 119 5.04 -3.63 15.93
C PRO A 119 3.87 -2.79 15.41
N GLU A 120 2.79 -2.68 16.20
CA GLU A 120 1.66 -1.79 15.86
C GLU A 120 2.08 -0.30 15.84
N SER A 121 3.14 0.05 16.56
CA SER A 121 3.70 1.40 16.48
C SER A 121 4.20 1.73 15.07
N VAL A 122 4.61 0.74 14.28
CA VAL A 122 5.15 0.88 12.93
C VAL A 122 4.07 0.63 11.87
N VAL A 123 3.35 -0.48 11.99
CA VAL A 123 2.22 -0.86 11.14
C VAL A 123 0.96 -0.92 12.02
N PRO A 124 0.17 0.17 12.12
CA PRO A 124 -0.86 0.35 13.14
C PRO A 124 -2.18 -0.36 12.80
N TYR A 125 -2.08 -1.64 12.45
CA TYR A 125 -3.19 -2.50 12.08
C TYR A 125 -3.05 -3.84 12.82
N GLN A 126 -4.19 -4.36 13.26
CA GLN A 126 -4.24 -5.58 14.08
C GLN A 126 -3.90 -6.85 13.28
N LEU A 127 -4.18 -6.82 11.97
CA LEU A 127 -3.92 -7.90 11.04
C LEU A 127 -2.85 -7.48 10.05
N ALA A 128 -2.25 -8.47 9.40
CA ALA A 128 -1.37 -8.28 8.26
C ALA A 128 -0.22 -7.28 8.48
N ARG A 129 0.67 -7.58 9.42
CA ARG A 129 1.83 -6.73 9.75
C ARG A 129 3.16 -7.48 9.66
N ASP A 130 3.11 -8.74 9.25
CA ASP A 130 4.31 -9.54 9.12
C ASP A 130 5.11 -9.12 7.90
N ILE A 131 6.43 -9.13 8.04
CA ILE A 131 7.39 -8.96 6.97
C ILE A 131 8.08 -10.30 6.82
N VAL A 132 7.48 -11.16 5.99
CA VAL A 132 8.06 -12.45 5.59
C VAL A 132 8.41 -12.37 4.11
N LEU A 133 9.70 -12.22 3.83
CA LEU A 133 10.22 -12.03 2.49
C LEU A 133 11.15 -13.19 2.14
N LYS A 134 10.61 -14.19 1.44
CA LYS A 134 11.34 -15.34 0.90
C LYS A 134 11.80 -15.04 -0.51
N ASN A 135 13.05 -15.38 -0.86
CA ASN A 135 13.68 -15.01 -2.13
C ASN A 135 13.47 -13.51 -2.48
N PRO A 136 14.06 -12.59 -1.70
CA PRO A 136 13.78 -11.15 -1.82
C PRO A 136 14.16 -10.54 -3.18
N ASP A 137 15.08 -11.18 -3.90
CA ASP A 137 15.50 -10.85 -5.26
C ASP A 137 14.47 -11.28 -6.33
N HIS A 138 13.46 -12.08 -5.97
CA HIS A 138 12.33 -12.37 -6.84
C HIS A 138 11.37 -11.19 -6.85
N ILE A 139 11.65 -10.23 -7.73
CA ILE A 139 10.82 -9.05 -7.94
C ILE A 139 10.12 -9.13 -9.29
N VAL A 140 8.82 -8.86 -9.26
CA VAL A 140 7.98 -8.77 -10.46
C VAL A 140 7.36 -7.39 -10.49
N VAL A 141 7.58 -6.68 -11.60
CA VAL A 141 6.77 -5.51 -11.90
C VAL A 141 5.54 -5.93 -12.69
N PHE A 142 4.39 -5.34 -12.35
CA PHE A 142 3.17 -5.55 -13.12
C PHE A 142 2.39 -4.26 -13.33
N ASP A 143 1.59 -4.22 -14.39
CA ASP A 143 0.71 -3.10 -14.71
C ASP A 143 -0.18 -2.77 -13.51
N CYS A 144 -0.15 -1.53 -13.07
CA CYS A 144 -0.92 -1.08 -11.91
C CYS A 144 -2.43 -1.29 -12.16
N PRO A 145 -3.10 -2.17 -11.39
CA PRO A 145 -4.53 -2.43 -11.57
C PRO A 145 -5.38 -1.18 -11.30
N CYS A 146 -4.91 -0.31 -10.40
CA CYS A 146 -5.57 0.96 -10.11
C CYS A 146 -5.53 1.92 -11.30
N ARG A 147 -4.41 1.98 -12.04
CA ARG A 147 -4.31 2.78 -13.28
C ARG A 147 -5.21 2.17 -14.35
N ALA A 148 -5.12 0.85 -14.55
CA ALA A 148 -5.89 0.12 -15.56
C ALA A 148 -7.42 0.24 -15.39
N ALA A 149 -7.89 0.44 -14.16
CA ALA A 149 -9.31 0.64 -13.88
C ALA A 149 -9.83 2.05 -14.25
N ARG A 150 -8.95 3.02 -14.54
CA ARG A 150 -9.36 4.41 -14.85
C ARG A 150 -9.62 4.60 -16.33
N LYS A 151 -10.56 5.51 -16.64
CA LYS A 151 -10.82 5.96 -18.02
C LYS A 151 -9.59 6.65 -18.64
N ASN A 152 -8.91 7.49 -17.86
CA ASN A 152 -7.71 8.22 -18.25
C ASN A 152 -6.55 7.77 -17.33
N PRO A 153 -5.89 6.65 -17.62
CA PRO A 153 -4.82 6.12 -16.78
C PRO A 153 -3.58 7.02 -16.84
N CYS A 154 -2.89 7.11 -15.70
CA CYS A 154 -1.57 7.72 -15.61
C CYS A 154 -0.50 6.72 -16.16
N SER A 155 0.59 7.18 -16.76
CA SER A 155 1.69 6.32 -17.29
C SER A 155 3.01 6.57 -16.55
N PRO A 156 3.96 5.60 -16.52
CA PRO A 156 3.92 4.25 -17.13
C PRO A 156 2.97 3.27 -16.41
N MET A 157 2.66 2.11 -16.97
CA MET A 157 1.71 1.18 -16.34
C MET A 157 2.38 0.23 -15.34
N ASP A 158 3.58 -0.25 -15.66
CA ASP A 158 4.37 -1.22 -14.90
C ASP A 158 5.08 -0.55 -13.72
N VAL A 159 4.31 -0.27 -12.67
CA VAL A 159 4.80 0.48 -11.50
C VAL A 159 4.46 -0.18 -10.17
N CYS A 160 3.90 -1.39 -10.18
CA CYS A 160 3.58 -2.13 -8.98
C CYS A 160 4.58 -3.27 -8.83
N LEU A 161 5.34 -3.27 -7.74
CA LEU A 161 6.41 -4.22 -7.47
C LEU A 161 5.88 -5.29 -6.52
N VAL A 162 5.76 -6.53 -6.97
CA VAL A 162 5.47 -7.68 -6.11
C VAL A 162 6.78 -8.32 -5.74
N MET A 163 6.96 -8.59 -4.46
CA MET A 163 8.24 -8.99 -3.90
C MET A 163 8.13 -10.33 -3.20
N GLY A 164 9.12 -11.17 -3.46
CA GLY A 164 9.29 -12.45 -2.79
C GLY A 164 8.25 -13.50 -3.16
N GLU A 165 8.54 -14.71 -2.71
CA GLU A 165 7.70 -15.87 -2.92
C GLU A 165 6.64 -16.00 -1.80
N PRO A 166 5.45 -16.53 -2.13
CA PRO A 166 5.04 -17.13 -3.41
C PRO A 166 4.43 -16.10 -4.38
N PHE A 167 4.35 -14.82 -3.98
CA PHE A 167 3.57 -13.80 -4.67
C PHE A 167 4.14 -13.41 -6.02
N ALA A 168 5.46 -13.24 -6.10
CA ALA A 168 6.14 -12.87 -7.35
C ALA A 168 5.85 -13.89 -8.45
N SER A 169 6.10 -15.18 -8.19
CA SER A 169 5.80 -16.23 -9.16
C SER A 169 4.30 -16.33 -9.48
N LEU A 170 3.42 -16.18 -8.49
CA LEU A 170 1.97 -16.26 -8.71
C LEU A 170 1.47 -15.15 -9.65
N VAL A 171 1.90 -13.91 -9.39
CA VAL A 171 1.52 -12.78 -10.23
C VAL A 171 2.09 -12.93 -11.63
N LEU A 172 3.36 -13.33 -11.76
CA LEU A 172 4.00 -13.56 -13.06
C LEU A 172 3.26 -14.62 -13.89
N GLU A 173 2.92 -15.76 -13.30
CA GLU A 173 2.33 -16.90 -14.03
C GLU A 173 0.88 -16.67 -14.47
N HIS A 174 0.16 -15.76 -13.80
CA HIS A 174 -1.28 -15.54 -14.00
C HIS A 174 -1.65 -14.24 -14.70
N ASN A 175 -0.73 -13.27 -14.84
CA ASN A 175 -1.04 -11.96 -15.40
C ASN A 175 -0.47 -11.71 -16.81
N GLY A 176 0.13 -12.73 -17.43
CA GLY A 176 0.56 -12.70 -18.83
C GLY A 176 1.49 -11.53 -19.15
N LYS A 177 1.25 -10.84 -20.28
CA LYS A 177 2.08 -9.70 -20.75
C LYS A 177 2.07 -8.48 -19.82
N ARG A 178 1.24 -8.47 -18.78
CA ARG A 178 1.13 -7.37 -17.82
C ARG A 178 2.07 -7.53 -16.64
N ALA A 179 2.86 -8.60 -16.57
CA ALA A 179 3.80 -8.85 -15.49
C ALA A 179 5.13 -9.36 -16.08
N ARG A 180 6.24 -8.90 -15.51
CA ARG A 180 7.59 -9.35 -15.89
C ARG A 180 8.51 -9.36 -14.68
N ARG A 181 9.48 -10.27 -14.66
CA ARG A 181 10.57 -10.25 -13.68
C ARG A 181 11.48 -9.06 -13.95
N ILE A 182 12.02 -8.49 -12.90
CA ILE A 182 12.97 -7.38 -12.95
C ILE A 182 14.09 -7.62 -11.95
N SER A 183 15.23 -6.93 -12.16
CA SER A 183 16.31 -6.92 -11.19
C SER A 183 15.99 -6.00 -10.01
N VAL A 184 16.75 -6.15 -8.93
CA VAL A 184 16.75 -5.23 -7.78
C VAL A 184 17.08 -3.79 -8.21
N ASP A 185 18.04 -3.61 -9.12
CA ASP A 185 18.42 -2.29 -9.61
C ASP A 185 17.30 -1.65 -10.44
N GLU A 186 16.66 -2.41 -11.32
CA GLU A 186 15.51 -1.92 -12.07
C GLU A 186 14.34 -1.55 -11.14
N ALA A 187 14.12 -2.33 -10.08
CA ALA A 187 13.11 -2.00 -9.06
C ALA A 187 13.42 -0.65 -8.40
N ALA A 188 14.68 -0.43 -8.00
CA ALA A 188 15.14 0.84 -7.44
C ALA A 188 14.98 2.02 -8.42
N ASP A 189 15.23 1.80 -9.71
CA ASP A 189 15.09 2.84 -10.73
C ASP A 189 13.62 3.19 -10.99
N ILE A 190 12.71 2.21 -10.96
CA ILE A 190 11.26 2.46 -10.99
C ILE A 190 10.85 3.33 -9.78
N LEU A 191 11.32 3.01 -8.57
CA LEU A 191 11.02 3.81 -7.38
C LEU A 191 11.47 5.27 -7.55
N LYS A 192 12.73 5.48 -7.95
CA LYS A 192 13.28 6.84 -8.19
C LYS A 192 12.52 7.59 -9.27
N ALA A 193 12.19 6.92 -10.39
CA ALA A 193 11.48 7.55 -11.51
C ALA A 193 10.05 7.95 -11.12
N GLU A 194 9.35 7.11 -10.36
CA GLU A 194 7.99 7.42 -9.87
C GLU A 194 8.02 8.53 -8.80
N HIS A 195 9.02 8.54 -7.91
CA HIS A 195 9.23 9.65 -7.00
C HIS A 195 9.51 10.97 -7.74
N ALA A 196 10.32 10.93 -8.80
CA ALA A 196 10.58 12.09 -9.64
C ALA A 196 9.30 12.60 -10.34
N ARG A 197 8.30 11.75 -10.58
CA ARG A 197 6.96 12.16 -11.04
C ARG A 197 6.05 12.68 -9.92
N GLY A 198 6.51 12.65 -8.66
CA GLY A 198 5.75 13.06 -7.48
C GLY A 198 4.76 12.00 -6.98
N HIS A 199 4.98 10.74 -7.36
CA HIS A 199 4.23 9.61 -6.85
C HIS A 199 4.77 9.15 -5.50
N VAL A 200 3.96 8.36 -4.79
CA VAL A 200 4.21 7.96 -3.41
C VAL A 200 4.33 6.44 -3.32
N HIS A 201 5.39 5.99 -2.65
CA HIS A 201 5.64 4.58 -2.37
C HIS A 201 4.80 4.12 -1.18
N HIS A 202 4.21 2.94 -1.32
CA HIS A 202 3.47 2.30 -0.24
C HIS A 202 3.87 0.83 -0.17
N ALA A 203 4.39 0.39 0.98
CA ALA A 203 4.52 -1.02 1.30
C ALA A 203 3.14 -1.56 1.69
N PHE A 204 2.60 -2.48 0.90
CA PHE A 204 1.28 -3.05 1.11
C PHE A 204 1.36 -4.38 1.84
N PHE A 205 0.46 -4.50 2.82
CA PHE A 205 0.21 -5.68 3.59
C PHE A 205 -1.25 -6.08 3.43
N LYS A 206 -1.51 -7.38 3.46
CA LYS A 206 -2.86 -7.87 3.28
C LYS A 206 -3.10 -9.18 4.01
N ASP A 207 -4.24 -9.28 4.66
CA ASP A 207 -4.70 -10.49 5.33
C ASP A 207 -4.68 -11.69 4.38
N VAL A 208 -5.28 -11.55 3.20
CA VAL A 208 -5.35 -12.62 2.19
C VAL A 208 -4.09 -12.76 1.34
N ALA A 209 -3.10 -11.89 1.51
CA ALA A 209 -1.74 -12.14 1.04
C ALA A 209 -0.93 -12.74 2.19
N LEU A 210 -1.43 -13.85 2.74
CA LEU A 210 -0.78 -14.61 3.82
C LEU A 210 -0.48 -13.77 5.09
N GLY A 211 -1.27 -12.72 5.35
CA GLY A 211 -1.10 -11.87 6.53
C GLY A 211 0.20 -11.05 6.53
N ARG A 212 0.77 -10.74 5.35
CA ARG A 212 2.09 -10.14 5.29
C ARG A 212 2.30 -9.11 4.17
N PHE A 213 3.44 -8.44 4.24
CA PHE A 213 4.00 -7.64 3.17
C PHE A 213 4.14 -8.48 1.89
N TYR A 214 3.74 -7.91 0.75
CA TYR A 214 3.86 -8.60 -0.54
C TYR A 214 4.17 -7.68 -1.72
N ALA A 215 3.97 -6.36 -1.59
CA ALA A 215 4.15 -5.44 -2.70
C ALA A 215 4.52 -4.03 -2.27
N ILE A 216 5.28 -3.34 -3.14
CA ILE A 216 5.43 -1.89 -3.12
C ILE A 216 4.67 -1.31 -4.30
N CYS A 217 3.70 -0.43 -4.05
CA CYS A 217 3.03 0.30 -5.12
C CYS A 217 3.55 1.73 -5.24
N ASN A 218 3.74 2.17 -6.49
CA ASN A 218 4.16 3.52 -6.83
C ASN A 218 2.96 4.35 -7.30
N CYS A 219 2.32 4.97 -6.32
CA CYS A 219 0.95 5.43 -6.44
C CYS A 219 0.86 6.91 -6.81
N CYS A 220 0.03 7.21 -7.79
CA CYS A 220 -0.34 8.56 -8.19
C CYS A 220 -1.70 8.96 -7.58
N GLY A 221 -1.88 10.25 -7.25
CA GLY A 221 -3.11 10.77 -6.66
C GLY A 221 -4.35 10.60 -7.54
N CYS A 222 -4.16 10.58 -8.87
CA CYS A 222 -5.19 10.40 -9.89
C CYS A 222 -5.84 9.01 -9.82
N CYS A 223 -5.03 7.94 -9.74
CA CYS A 223 -5.52 6.58 -9.98
C CYS A 223 -5.65 5.72 -8.72
N CYS A 224 -4.81 5.92 -7.70
CA CYS A 224 -4.68 5.00 -6.58
C CYS A 224 -6.00 4.82 -5.79
N GLY A 225 -6.46 3.57 -5.69
CA GLY A 225 -7.65 3.21 -4.91
C GLY A 225 -7.46 3.45 -3.41
N ALA A 226 -6.29 3.10 -2.86
CA ALA A 226 -6.00 3.27 -1.44
C ALA A 226 -5.96 4.75 -1.03
N MET A 227 -5.32 5.62 -1.82
CA MET A 227 -5.33 7.07 -1.55
C MET A 227 -6.73 7.67 -1.73
N ALA A 228 -7.52 7.19 -2.69
CA ALA A 228 -8.92 7.62 -2.82
C ALA A 228 -9.74 7.22 -1.59
N ALA A 229 -9.58 5.99 -1.09
CA ALA A 229 -10.23 5.51 0.13
C ALA A 229 -9.79 6.33 1.36
N GLN A 230 -8.49 6.60 1.51
CA GLN A 230 -7.94 7.46 2.57
C GLN A 230 -8.58 8.85 2.56
N ARG A 231 -8.67 9.49 1.38
CA ARG A 231 -9.32 10.81 1.24
C ARG A 231 -10.81 10.78 1.59
N ASN A 232 -11.45 9.64 1.40
CA ASN A 232 -12.87 9.42 1.71
C ASN A 232 -13.11 8.87 3.13
N GLY A 233 -12.10 8.89 4.00
CA GLY A 233 -12.23 8.56 5.42
C GLY A 233 -12.18 7.06 5.74
N VAL A 234 -11.64 6.25 4.84
CA VAL A 234 -11.28 4.85 5.12
C VAL A 234 -9.76 4.79 5.29
N ASP A 235 -9.30 4.51 6.50
CA ASP A 235 -7.89 4.58 6.91
C ASP A 235 -7.00 3.47 6.30
N MET A 236 -6.98 3.37 4.98
CA MET A 236 -6.24 2.36 4.22
C MET A 236 -4.72 2.57 4.23
N LEU A 237 -4.26 3.76 4.60
CA LEU A 237 -2.85 4.12 4.55
C LEU A 237 -2.36 4.60 5.92
N ALA A 238 -1.31 3.96 6.42
CA ALA A 238 -0.55 4.44 7.56
C ALA A 238 0.48 5.48 7.11
N SER A 239 0.65 6.52 7.92
CA SER A 239 1.73 7.50 7.77
C SER A 239 3.08 6.80 7.82
N SER A 240 4.09 7.32 7.14
CA SER A 240 5.46 6.80 7.18
C SER A 240 6.14 6.89 8.55
N GLY A 241 5.56 7.60 9.52
CA GLY A 241 6.25 7.96 10.77
C GLY A 241 7.10 9.22 10.67
N PHE A 242 7.18 9.83 9.48
CA PHE A 242 7.77 11.13 9.25
C PHE A 242 6.73 12.22 8.97
N VAL A 243 7.11 13.47 9.23
CA VAL A 243 6.39 14.68 8.80
C VAL A 243 7.34 15.60 8.06
N ALA A 244 6.81 16.31 7.07
CA ALA A 244 7.57 17.36 6.39
C ALA A 244 7.75 18.56 7.33
N GLN A 245 8.94 19.14 7.32
CA GLN A 245 9.28 20.39 8.00
C GLN A 245 9.81 21.38 6.97
N VAL A 246 9.56 22.67 7.19
CA VAL A 246 10.05 23.77 6.35
C VAL A 246 11.04 24.64 7.12
N ASP A 247 12.15 24.97 6.48
CA ASP A 247 13.04 26.05 6.89
C ASP A 247 12.45 27.38 6.38
N ALA A 248 12.06 28.25 7.32
CA ALA A 248 11.41 29.51 7.00
C ALA A 248 12.36 30.54 6.36
N GLU A 249 13.67 30.46 6.62
CA GLU A 249 14.66 31.39 6.08
C GLU A 249 15.00 31.04 4.63
N ALA A 250 15.10 29.75 4.32
CA ALA A 250 15.35 29.28 2.96
C ALA A 250 14.09 29.29 2.07
N CYS A 251 12.89 29.24 2.66
CA CYS A 251 11.64 29.14 1.93
C CYS A 251 11.22 30.47 1.31
N VAL A 252 11.17 30.51 -0.02
CA VAL A 252 10.70 31.69 -0.79
C VAL A 252 9.19 31.66 -1.10
N GLY A 253 8.46 30.67 -0.57
CA GLY A 253 7.00 30.59 -0.75
C GLY A 253 6.50 30.34 -2.17
N CYS A 254 7.35 29.79 -3.07
CA CYS A 254 7.00 29.60 -4.49
C CYS A 254 5.84 28.62 -4.75
N GLY A 255 5.48 27.77 -3.78
CA GLY A 255 4.35 26.85 -3.88
C GLY A 255 4.57 25.61 -4.75
N ASN A 256 5.73 25.41 -5.39
CA ASN A 256 5.99 24.23 -6.24
C ASN A 256 5.71 22.89 -5.52
N CYS A 257 6.17 22.78 -4.27
CA CYS A 257 5.95 21.60 -3.44
C CYS A 257 4.48 21.28 -3.14
N VAL A 258 3.57 22.27 -3.21
CA VAL A 258 2.13 22.09 -2.96
C VAL A 258 1.52 21.22 -4.04
N GLN A 259 1.95 21.37 -5.29
CA GLN A 259 1.42 20.63 -6.45
C GLN A 259 1.70 19.12 -6.37
N PHE A 260 2.78 18.73 -5.69
CA PHE A 260 3.17 17.34 -5.52
C PHE A 260 2.62 16.69 -4.24
N CYS A 261 1.91 17.44 -3.41
CA CYS A 261 1.33 16.90 -2.18
C CYS A 261 0.04 16.12 -2.46
N GLN A 262 0.14 14.79 -2.59
CA GLN A 262 -0.99 13.89 -2.85
C GLN A 262 -2.05 13.84 -1.72
N PHE A 263 -1.69 14.35 -0.54
CA PHE A 263 -2.51 14.30 0.69
C PHE A 263 -3.08 15.66 1.09
N GLY A 264 -2.77 16.73 0.35
CA GLY A 264 -3.25 18.09 0.65
C GLY A 264 -2.79 18.62 2.02
N ALA A 265 -1.57 18.24 2.43
CA ALA A 265 -0.96 18.66 3.69
C ALA A 265 -0.29 20.03 3.59
N LEU A 266 0.13 20.46 2.40
CA LEU A 266 0.85 21.71 2.18
C LEU A 266 -0.09 22.81 1.66
N LYS A 267 0.12 24.05 2.11
CA LYS A 267 -0.51 25.27 1.58
C LYS A 267 0.51 26.40 1.52
N ALA A 268 0.62 27.09 0.40
CA ALA A 268 1.40 28.32 0.29
C ALA A 268 0.48 29.53 0.51
N ARG A 269 0.90 30.47 1.37
CA ARG A 269 0.18 31.73 1.64
C ARG A 269 1.18 32.80 2.03
N ASP A 270 1.05 34.01 1.48
CA ASP A 270 1.83 35.20 1.88
C ASP A 270 3.36 34.95 1.88
N ARG A 271 3.87 34.27 0.85
CA ARG A 271 5.27 33.82 0.70
C ARG A 271 5.78 32.85 1.78
N ALA A 272 4.90 32.31 2.62
CA ALA A 272 5.21 31.24 3.56
C ALA A 272 4.57 29.91 3.16
N LEU A 273 5.21 28.80 3.54
CA LEU A 273 4.65 27.47 3.39
C LEU A 273 4.11 26.99 4.74
N GLN A 274 2.85 26.58 4.75
CA GLN A 274 2.20 25.97 5.91
C GLN A 274 2.04 24.47 5.70
N ILE A 275 2.38 23.68 6.72
CA ILE A 275 2.29 22.22 6.71
C ILE A 275 1.29 21.78 7.77
N LYS A 276 0.25 21.04 7.35
CA LYS A 276 -0.71 20.40 8.23
C LYS A 276 -0.22 19.00 8.62
N SER A 277 0.50 18.88 9.72
CA SER A 277 1.11 17.61 10.17
C SER A 277 0.11 16.46 10.24
N ALA A 278 -1.13 16.72 10.70
CA ALA A 278 -2.19 15.71 10.77
C ALA A 278 -2.58 15.08 9.41
N ARG A 279 -2.32 15.78 8.29
CA ARG A 279 -2.55 15.27 6.92
C ARG A 279 -1.26 14.82 6.24
N CYS A 280 -0.11 15.14 6.79
CA CYS A 280 1.17 14.74 6.22
C CYS A 280 1.35 13.24 6.45
N MET A 281 1.74 12.53 5.38
CA MET A 281 2.04 11.11 5.43
C MET A 281 3.56 10.83 5.37
N GLY A 282 4.38 11.89 5.31
CA GLY A 282 5.84 11.80 5.28
C GLY A 282 6.44 11.13 4.03
N CYS A 283 5.75 11.17 2.90
CA CYS A 283 6.22 10.55 1.65
C CYS A 283 7.46 11.21 1.00
N GLY A 284 7.87 12.40 1.45
CA GLY A 284 9.04 13.09 0.90
C GLY A 284 8.87 13.69 -0.51
N ALA A 285 7.76 13.49 -1.22
CA ALA A 285 7.57 14.04 -2.57
C ALA A 285 7.70 15.57 -2.66
N CYS A 286 7.41 16.30 -1.58
CA CYS A 286 7.59 17.74 -1.51
C CYS A 286 9.06 18.16 -1.33
N VAL A 287 9.87 17.34 -0.66
CA VAL A 287 11.28 17.61 -0.35
C VAL A 287 12.10 17.67 -1.64
N SER A 288 12.01 16.64 -2.49
CA SER A 288 12.71 16.59 -3.78
C SER A 288 12.23 17.61 -4.81
N LYS A 289 11.11 18.29 -4.53
CA LYS A 289 10.51 19.31 -5.41
C LYS A 289 10.74 20.73 -4.90
N CYS A 290 11.44 20.92 -3.79
CA CYS A 290 11.78 22.24 -3.32
C CYS A 290 13.05 22.75 -4.04
N PRO A 291 12.97 23.75 -4.93
CA PRO A 291 14.15 24.26 -5.65
C PRO A 291 15.16 24.96 -4.72
N LYS A 292 14.72 25.35 -3.52
CA LYS A 292 15.55 25.97 -2.48
C LYS A 292 16.00 24.99 -1.40
N GLN A 293 15.67 23.70 -1.53
CA GLN A 293 15.98 22.67 -0.53
C GLN A 293 15.48 23.01 0.89
N ALA A 294 14.49 23.90 1.00
CA ALA A 294 13.95 24.38 2.27
C ALA A 294 13.01 23.38 2.98
N LEU A 295 12.94 22.13 2.52
CA LEU A 295 12.04 21.11 3.05
C LEU A 295 12.83 19.87 3.45
N SER A 296 12.49 19.29 4.59
CA SER A 296 13.07 18.03 5.07
C SER A 296 11.99 17.13 5.69
N LEU A 297 12.33 15.87 5.98
CA LEU A 297 11.49 14.97 6.76
C LEU A 297 12.06 14.85 8.17
N ARG A 298 11.18 14.88 9.17
CA ARG A 298 11.50 14.65 10.58
C ARG A 298 10.64 13.53 11.13
N ALA A 299 11.22 12.64 11.92
CA ALA A 299 10.43 11.62 12.62
C ALA A 299 9.44 12.29 13.58
N ASP A 300 8.23 11.75 13.66
CA ASP A 300 7.17 12.23 14.54
C ASP A 300 6.40 11.04 15.11
N PRO A 301 6.67 10.63 16.36
CA PRO A 301 6.01 9.50 16.99
C PRO A 301 4.48 9.61 17.04
N SER A 302 3.92 10.83 17.03
CA SER A 302 2.46 11.03 16.96
C SER A 302 1.85 10.55 15.63
N ARG A 303 2.70 10.27 14.64
CA ARG A 303 2.36 9.77 13.31
C ARG A 303 2.80 8.32 13.10
N GLY A 304 3.06 7.60 14.19
CA GLY A 304 3.63 6.26 14.19
C GLY A 304 5.15 6.26 14.04
N MET A 305 5.75 5.10 14.22
CA MET A 305 7.18 4.88 14.02
C MET A 305 7.48 4.63 12.54
N PRO A 306 8.65 5.08 12.06
CA PRO A 306 9.14 4.71 10.75
C PRO A 306 9.36 3.21 10.58
N LEU A 307 9.05 2.70 9.38
CA LEU A 307 9.52 1.38 8.95
C LEU A 307 10.92 1.57 8.37
N LEU A 308 11.94 1.41 9.22
CA LEU A 308 13.34 1.52 8.83
C LEU A 308 13.89 0.15 8.47
N VAL A 309 14.44 0.03 7.26
CA VAL A 309 14.97 -1.26 6.80
C VAL A 309 16.18 -1.70 7.61
N GLU A 310 17.02 -0.76 8.04
CA GLU A 310 18.17 -1.05 8.91
C GLU A 310 17.75 -1.72 10.23
N GLU A 311 16.59 -1.37 10.77
CA GLU A 311 16.08 -1.98 12.00
C GLU A 311 15.55 -3.40 11.74
N LEU A 312 14.94 -3.65 10.58
CA LEU A 312 14.59 -5.01 10.13
C LEU A 312 15.86 -5.87 10.02
N GLU A 313 16.94 -5.28 9.51
CA GLU A 313 18.22 -5.96 9.37
C GLU A 313 18.91 -6.22 10.71
N LYS A 314 18.90 -5.27 11.64
CA LYS A 314 19.40 -5.48 13.01
C LYS A 314 18.64 -6.60 13.70
N TYR A 315 17.30 -6.59 13.62
CA TYR A 315 16.46 -7.65 14.17
C TYR A 315 16.79 -9.01 13.57
N ALA A 316 16.85 -9.11 12.24
CA ALA A 316 17.16 -10.35 11.53
C ALA A 316 18.58 -10.88 11.83
N SER A 317 19.50 -10.02 12.26
CA SER A 317 20.86 -10.39 12.69
C SER A 317 20.98 -10.65 14.19
N GLY A 318 19.88 -10.64 14.96
CA GLY A 318 19.88 -10.85 16.41
C GLY A 318 20.41 -9.67 17.23
N GLY A 319 20.53 -8.48 16.63
CA GLY A 319 20.94 -7.25 17.31
C GLY A 319 19.77 -6.55 18.01
N GLN A 320 20.08 -5.58 18.89
CA GLN A 320 19.06 -4.69 19.45
C GLN A 320 18.45 -3.84 18.34
N SER A 321 17.14 -4.02 18.14
CA SER A 321 16.30 -3.32 17.17
C SER A 321 15.23 -2.52 17.92
N ILE A 322 14.83 -1.37 17.39
CA ILE A 322 13.67 -0.62 17.90
C ILE A 322 12.32 -1.17 17.36
N LEU A 323 12.39 -2.10 16.42
CA LEU A 323 11.28 -2.96 15.96
C LEU A 323 11.19 -4.23 16.81
#